data_AF-A0A1X1NQQ3-F1
#
_entry.id   AF-A0A1X1NQQ3-F1
#
_cell.length_a   1.000
_cell.length_b   1.000
_cell.length_c   1.000
_cell.angle_alpha   90.00
_cell.angle_beta   90.00
_cell.angle_gamma   90.00
#
_symmetry.space_group_name_H-M   'P 1'
#
loop_
_entity.id
_entity.type
_entity.pdbx_description
1 polymer ?
#
loop_
_entity_poly.entity_id
_entity_poly.type
_entity_poly.pdbx_seq_one_letter_code
_entity_poly.pdbx_strand_id
1 'polypeptide(L)'
;MTDMADTQDTGQALSLQAKLIALLRLRRDPDGFTPSARDISNATRKAPGASVSHGQVTSLFNGSSGNPTTSTIGAVADALGAPAAFLLPGAEWDDLTALSVFVSRPEAREVLRLMLGLEVQDILEISSTLREIRRREGLPEDVPAIPPPPPGVDQPREGRPRRRSLHEAAERAADYLEGR
;
A
#
# COMPACT_ATOMS: atom_id res chain seq x y z
N MET A 1 -19.17 -31.60 -16.22
CA MET A 1 -18.14 -31.63 -15.18
C MET A 1 -17.03 -30.73 -15.68
N THR A 2 -17.09 -29.46 -15.31
CA THR A 2 -16.18 -28.42 -15.79
C THR A 2 -15.50 -27.87 -14.56
N ASP A 3 -14.17 -27.88 -14.58
CA ASP A 3 -13.25 -27.48 -13.51
C ASP A 3 -13.72 -26.22 -12.78
N MET A 4 -14.11 -26.39 -11.51
CA MET A 4 -14.00 -25.33 -10.52
C MET A 4 -12.51 -25.14 -10.25
N ALA A 5 -11.91 -24.16 -10.90
CA ALA A 5 -10.63 -23.64 -10.48
C ALA A 5 -10.82 -22.98 -9.10
N ASP A 6 -10.64 -23.80 -8.06
CA ASP A 6 -10.29 -23.37 -6.70
C ASP A 6 -9.05 -22.48 -6.83
N THR A 7 -9.29 -21.18 -6.95
CA THR A 7 -8.24 -20.17 -6.81
C THR A 7 -7.97 -20.10 -5.32
N GLN A 8 -7.11 -20.99 -4.84
CA GLN A 8 -6.57 -20.90 -3.49
C GLN A 8 -5.87 -19.55 -3.35
N ASP A 9 -6.50 -18.67 -2.59
CA ASP A 9 -5.86 -17.52 -1.96
C ASP A 9 -4.74 -18.07 -1.08
N THR A 10 -3.54 -18.22 -1.66
CA THR A 10 -2.36 -18.61 -0.91
C THR A 10 -2.12 -17.49 0.09
N GLY A 11 -2.47 -17.73 1.37
CA GLY A 11 -2.29 -16.86 2.53
C GLY A 11 -0.83 -16.54 2.85
N GLN A 12 -0.08 -16.18 1.83
CA GLN A 12 1.30 -15.76 1.87
C GLN A 12 1.32 -14.27 2.17
N ALA A 13 1.87 -13.92 3.32
CA ALA A 13 2.01 -12.54 3.77
C ALA A 13 2.70 -11.68 2.70
N LEU A 14 2.20 -10.46 2.50
CA LEU A 14 2.81 -9.50 1.60
C LEU A 14 4.22 -9.13 2.09
N SER A 15 5.15 -9.03 1.14
CA SER A 15 6.48 -8.51 1.45
C SER A 15 6.40 -7.03 1.81
N LEU A 16 7.38 -6.53 2.58
CA LEU A 16 7.52 -5.11 2.87
C LEU A 16 7.50 -4.26 1.58
N GLN A 17 8.19 -4.74 0.55
CA GLN A 17 8.21 -4.09 -0.76
C GLN A 17 6.80 -3.99 -1.37
N ALA A 18 6.03 -5.08 -1.36
CA ALA A 18 4.67 -5.11 -1.88
C ALA A 18 3.75 -4.16 -1.11
N LYS A 19 3.83 -4.14 0.22
CA LYS A 19 3.11 -3.19 1.09
C LYS A 19 3.43 -1.74 0.75
N LEU A 20 4.72 -1.42 0.58
CA LEU A 20 5.17 -0.07 0.20
C LEU A 20 4.67 0.35 -1.20
N ILE A 21 4.68 -0.57 -2.18
CA ILE A 21 4.13 -0.32 -3.52
C ILE A 21 2.62 -0.10 -3.45
N ALA A 22 1.90 -0.88 -2.65
CA ALA A 22 0.46 -0.69 -2.44
C ALA A 22 0.17 0.71 -1.88
N LEU A 23 0.89 1.15 -0.83
CA LEU A 23 0.74 2.49 -0.27
C LEU A 23 1.04 3.61 -1.29
N LEU A 24 2.09 3.44 -2.11
CA LEU A 24 2.39 4.40 -3.19
C LEU A 24 1.23 4.55 -4.17
N ARG A 25 0.56 3.45 -4.52
CA ARG A 25 -0.59 3.47 -5.44
C ARG A 25 -1.83 4.09 -4.83
N LEU A 26 -1.96 4.06 -3.51
CA LEU A 26 -3.10 4.66 -2.81
C LEU A 26 -2.94 6.18 -2.63
N ARG A 27 -1.69 6.66 -2.62
CA ARG A 27 -1.41 8.07 -2.34
C ARG A 27 -1.43 8.92 -3.60
N ARG A 28 -2.14 10.05 -3.51
CA ARG A 28 -1.95 11.21 -4.38
C ARG A 28 -1.15 12.27 -3.63
N ASP A 29 -0.09 12.76 -4.22
CA ASP A 29 0.43 14.08 -3.84
C ASP A 29 -0.63 15.16 -4.15
N PRO A 30 -0.54 16.37 -3.60
CA PRO A 30 -1.43 17.48 -3.94
C PRO A 30 -1.57 17.71 -5.45
N ASP A 31 -0.51 17.39 -6.20
CA ASP A 31 -0.44 17.52 -7.66
C ASP A 31 -1.01 16.28 -8.41
N GLY A 32 -1.59 15.31 -7.71
CA GLY A 32 -2.21 14.12 -8.28
C GLY A 32 -1.25 12.99 -8.68
N PHE A 33 0.05 13.18 -8.52
CA PHE A 33 1.07 12.20 -8.90
C PHE A 33 1.47 11.25 -7.77
N THR A 34 2.02 10.09 -8.13
CA THR A 34 2.69 9.20 -7.19
C THR A 34 3.96 9.87 -6.63
N PRO A 35 4.15 9.90 -5.30
CA PRO A 35 5.35 10.48 -4.69
C PRO A 35 6.61 9.75 -5.13
N SER A 36 7.69 10.49 -5.41
CA SER A 36 9.01 9.90 -5.64
C SER A 36 9.68 9.49 -4.33
N ALA A 37 10.72 8.65 -4.42
CA ALA A 37 11.58 8.34 -3.27
C ALA A 37 12.19 9.61 -2.63
N ARG A 38 12.39 10.66 -3.42
CA ARG A 38 12.89 11.96 -2.94
C ARG A 38 11.83 12.71 -2.17
N ASP A 39 10.59 12.68 -2.65
CA ASP A 39 9.45 13.31 -1.99
C ASP A 39 9.21 12.65 -0.61
N ILE A 40 9.28 11.32 -0.56
CA ILE A 40 9.16 10.55 0.69
C ILE A 40 10.31 10.86 1.64
N SER A 41 11.56 10.82 1.17
CA SER A 41 12.72 11.19 2.00
C SER A 41 12.58 12.61 2.58
N ASN A 42 12.12 13.57 1.78
CA ASN A 42 11.86 14.93 2.24
C ASN A 42 10.72 14.98 3.26
N ALA A 43 9.66 14.18 3.09
CA ALA A 43 8.57 14.08 4.06
C ALA A 43 9.06 13.53 5.42
N THR A 44 9.92 12.49 5.42
CA THR A 44 10.49 11.96 6.67
C THR A 44 11.34 12.99 7.45
N ARG A 45 11.95 13.97 6.76
CA ARG A 45 12.72 15.05 7.39
C ARG A 45 11.86 16.13 8.03
N LYS A 46 10.63 16.29 7.54
CA LYS A 46 9.67 17.29 8.05
C LYS A 46 8.87 16.75 9.24
N ALA A 47 8.72 15.43 9.33
CA ALA A 47 8.05 14.77 10.43
C ALA A 47 8.98 14.64 11.66
N PRO A 48 8.43 14.66 12.89
CA PRO A 48 9.19 14.29 14.08
C PRO A 48 9.58 12.81 14.00
N GLY A 49 10.88 12.50 14.09
CA GLY A 49 11.36 11.12 14.07
C GLY A 49 12.65 10.92 13.28
N ALA A 50 12.87 9.69 12.81
CA ALA A 50 14.04 9.36 12.02
C ALA A 50 13.93 9.94 10.59
N SER A 51 14.97 10.64 10.15
CA SER A 51 15.12 11.05 8.76
C SER A 51 15.64 9.86 7.94
N VAL A 52 14.91 9.46 6.91
CA VAL A 52 15.31 8.38 6.01
C VAL A 52 15.86 8.96 4.72
N SER A 53 17.06 8.53 4.32
CA SER A 53 17.70 9.03 3.09
C SER A 53 16.98 8.51 1.83
N HIS A 54 17.03 9.28 0.74
CA HIS A 54 16.54 8.85 -0.57
C HIS A 54 17.07 7.47 -1.00
N GLY A 55 18.36 7.20 -0.74
CA GLY A 55 18.99 5.91 -1.06
C GLY A 55 18.35 4.76 -0.28
N GLN A 56 18.13 4.94 1.01
CA GLN A 56 17.43 3.95 1.85
C GLN A 56 15.98 3.74 1.39
N VAL A 57 15.23 4.82 1.12
CA VAL A 57 13.86 4.74 0.59
C VAL A 57 13.83 3.94 -0.72
N THR A 58 14.78 4.20 -1.63
CA THR A 58 14.92 3.46 -2.89
C THR A 58 15.22 1.97 -2.65
N SER A 59 16.12 1.66 -1.73
CA SER A 59 16.43 0.28 -1.37
C SER A 59 15.22 -0.48 -0.79
N LEU A 60 14.38 0.20 -0.01
CA LEU A 60 13.13 -0.38 0.51
C LEU A 60 12.15 -0.69 -0.63
N PHE A 61 11.93 0.26 -1.55
CA PHE A 61 11.04 0.06 -2.70
C PHE A 61 11.54 -0.99 -3.70
N ASN A 62 12.86 -1.22 -3.76
CA ASN A 62 13.45 -2.26 -4.59
C ASN A 62 13.55 -3.61 -3.86
N GLY A 63 13.19 -3.68 -2.58
CA GLY A 63 13.31 -4.90 -1.76
C GLY A 63 14.75 -5.28 -1.42
N SER A 64 15.74 -4.43 -1.71
CA SER A 64 17.15 -4.69 -1.39
C SER A 64 17.50 -4.47 0.09
N SER A 65 16.63 -3.75 0.83
CA SER A 65 16.70 -3.64 2.28
C SER A 65 15.47 -4.30 2.90
N GLY A 66 15.60 -5.58 3.29
CA GLY A 66 14.49 -6.38 3.81
C GLY A 66 14.21 -6.23 5.31
N ASN A 67 15.13 -5.63 6.09
CA ASN A 67 15.02 -5.54 7.54
C ASN A 67 15.32 -4.12 8.06
N PRO A 68 14.44 -3.13 7.78
CA PRO A 68 14.57 -1.78 8.33
C PRO A 68 14.32 -1.76 9.84
N THR A 69 14.88 -0.75 10.51
CA THR A 69 14.58 -0.50 11.93
C THR A 69 13.14 -0.04 12.13
N THR A 70 12.58 -0.23 13.33
CA THR A 70 11.25 0.29 13.70
C THR A 70 11.13 1.80 13.49
N SER A 71 12.20 2.56 13.76
CA SER A 71 12.24 4.00 13.51
C SER A 71 12.13 4.35 12.02
N THR A 72 12.74 3.54 11.15
CA THR A 72 12.64 3.68 9.70
C THR A 72 11.23 3.33 9.21
N ILE A 73 10.65 2.24 9.72
CA ILE A 73 9.29 1.82 9.41
C ILE A 73 8.29 2.92 9.78
N GLY A 74 8.37 3.44 11.00
CA GLY A 74 7.49 4.51 11.47
C GLY A 74 7.61 5.75 10.60
N ALA A 75 8.84 6.23 10.35
CA ALA A 75 9.05 7.42 9.53
C ALA A 75 8.52 7.26 8.09
N VAL A 76 8.71 6.09 7.45
CA VAL A 76 8.20 5.83 6.11
C VAL A 76 6.67 5.70 6.10
N ALA A 77 6.08 5.03 7.10
CA ALA A 77 4.63 4.89 7.23
C ALA A 77 3.95 6.26 7.42
N ASP A 78 4.48 7.08 8.33
CA ASP A 78 4.00 8.44 8.57
C ASP A 78 4.14 9.29 7.30
N ALA A 79 5.28 9.20 6.63
CA ALA A 79 5.51 9.91 5.38
C ALA A 79 4.50 9.50 4.31
N LEU A 80 4.06 8.23 4.28
CA LEU A 80 3.06 7.69 3.34
C LEU A 80 1.61 7.85 3.83
N GLY A 81 1.38 8.35 5.05
CA GLY A 81 0.05 8.53 5.64
C GLY A 81 -0.65 7.22 5.99
N ALA A 82 0.09 6.19 6.38
CA ALA A 82 -0.43 4.86 6.69
C ALA A 82 -0.07 4.42 8.11
N PRO A 83 -0.86 3.53 8.74
CA PRO A 83 -0.48 2.90 10.00
C PRO A 83 0.83 2.13 9.86
N ALA A 84 1.82 2.40 10.73
CA ALA A 84 3.12 1.72 10.71
C ALA A 84 2.99 0.19 10.85
N ALA A 85 1.96 -0.27 11.55
CA ALA A 85 1.61 -1.67 11.70
C ALA A 85 1.46 -2.40 10.35
N PHE A 86 0.93 -1.74 9.32
CA PHE A 86 0.74 -2.34 7.99
C PHE A 86 2.06 -2.75 7.35
N LEU A 87 3.19 -2.13 7.72
CA LEU A 87 4.53 -2.45 7.21
C LEU A 87 5.23 -3.58 7.98
N LEU A 88 4.61 -4.13 9.03
CA LEU A 88 5.16 -5.27 9.77
C LEU A 88 5.03 -6.57 8.96
N PRO A 89 5.93 -7.54 9.14
CA PRO A 89 5.81 -8.85 8.50
C PRO A 89 4.64 -9.64 9.10
N GLY A 90 3.93 -10.42 8.27
CA GLY A 90 2.82 -11.27 8.69
C GLY A 90 1.51 -10.89 8.00
N ALA A 91 0.68 -11.90 7.71
CA ALA A 91 -0.57 -11.74 6.99
C ALA A 91 -1.63 -11.01 7.84
N GLU A 92 -1.53 -11.10 9.17
CA GLU A 92 -2.38 -10.38 10.12
C GLU A 92 -2.20 -8.85 10.02
N TRP A 93 -1.11 -8.39 9.43
CA TRP A 93 -0.82 -6.97 9.20
C TRP A 93 -1.12 -6.50 7.77
N ASP A 94 -1.67 -7.38 6.91
CA ASP A 94 -1.97 -7.06 5.51
C ASP A 94 -3.33 -6.37 5.32
N ASP A 95 -4.06 -6.13 6.42
CA ASP A 95 -5.34 -5.41 6.43
C ASP A 95 -5.16 -3.91 6.69
N LEU A 96 -4.77 -3.19 5.64
CA LEU A 96 -4.61 -1.74 5.68
C LEU A 96 -5.91 -1.03 6.07
N THR A 97 -7.07 -1.52 5.60
CA THR A 97 -8.36 -0.91 5.87
C THR A 97 -8.72 -0.99 7.35
N ALA A 98 -8.63 -2.17 7.96
CA ALA A 98 -8.90 -2.36 9.38
C ALA A 98 -7.92 -1.56 10.25
N LEU A 99 -6.62 -1.59 9.92
CA LEU A 99 -5.60 -0.82 10.65
C LEU A 99 -5.85 0.69 10.56
N SER A 100 -6.26 1.19 9.40
CA SER A 100 -6.58 2.60 9.20
C SER A 100 -7.80 3.04 10.01
N VAL A 101 -8.83 2.20 10.08
CA VAL A 101 -10.01 2.43 10.93
C VAL A 101 -9.61 2.41 12.41
N PHE A 102 -8.82 1.43 12.83
CA PHE A 102 -8.33 1.30 14.20
C PHE A 102 -7.57 2.55 14.67
N VAL A 103 -6.68 3.10 13.84
CA VAL A 103 -5.91 4.30 14.18
C VAL A 103 -6.81 5.55 14.18
N SER A 104 -7.63 5.73 13.14
CA SER A 104 -8.38 6.97 12.92
C SER A 104 -9.67 7.11 13.75
N ARG A 105 -10.26 6.01 14.22
CA ARG A 105 -11.58 6.01 14.90
C ARG A 105 -11.48 5.48 16.33
N PRO A 106 -11.61 6.34 17.36
CA PRO A 106 -11.68 5.91 18.76
C PRO A 106 -12.79 4.89 19.02
N GLU A 107 -13.93 5.03 18.36
CA GLU A 107 -15.11 4.17 18.48
C GLU A 107 -14.82 2.74 18.01
N ALA A 108 -14.00 2.59 16.96
CA ALA A 108 -13.60 1.27 16.48
C ALA A 108 -12.76 0.52 17.52
N ARG A 109 -11.89 1.23 18.25
CA ARG A 109 -11.10 0.64 19.34
C ARG A 109 -11.97 0.24 20.53
N GLU A 110 -13.03 0.99 20.78
CA GLU A 110 -13.99 0.64 21.81
C GLU A 110 -14.75 -0.64 21.47
N VAL A 111 -15.29 -0.74 20.25
CA VAL A 111 -15.96 -1.96 19.78
C VAL A 111 -15.03 -3.17 19.86
N LEU A 112 -13.77 -3.04 19.42
CA LEU A 112 -12.79 -4.12 19.52
C LEU A 112 -12.50 -4.54 20.97
N ARG A 113 -12.48 -3.60 21.92
CA ARG A 113 -12.34 -3.94 23.36
C ARG A 113 -13.57 -4.68 23.88
N LEU A 114 -14.76 -4.31 23.45
CA LEU A 114 -16.01 -4.97 23.86
C LEU A 114 -16.14 -6.40 23.30
N MET A 115 -15.44 -6.72 22.22
CA MET A 115 -15.39 -8.09 21.68
C MET A 115 -14.56 -9.05 22.56
N LEU A 116 -13.76 -8.55 23.51
CA LEU A 116 -12.92 -9.38 24.35
C LEU A 116 -13.77 -10.31 25.22
N GLY A 117 -13.59 -11.62 25.05
CA GLY A 117 -14.31 -12.65 25.82
C GLY A 117 -15.67 -13.03 25.26
N LEU A 118 -16.07 -12.48 24.11
CA LEU A 118 -17.22 -12.96 23.37
C LEU A 118 -16.94 -14.30 22.68
N GLU A 119 -17.97 -15.12 22.55
CA GLU A 119 -17.88 -16.36 21.78
C GLU A 119 -17.85 -16.05 20.28
N VAL A 120 -17.35 -16.99 19.49
CA VAL A 120 -17.26 -16.84 18.03
C VAL A 120 -18.64 -16.54 17.42
N GLN A 121 -19.69 -17.15 17.95
CA GLN A 121 -21.05 -16.95 17.45
C GLN A 121 -21.54 -15.50 17.65
N ASP A 122 -21.22 -14.88 18.78
CA ASP A 122 -21.58 -13.49 19.08
C ASP A 122 -20.84 -12.53 18.14
N ILE A 123 -19.55 -12.80 17.87
CA ILE A 123 -18.75 -12.02 16.91
C ILE A 123 -19.34 -12.10 15.49
N LEU A 124 -19.80 -13.28 15.08
CA LEU A 124 -20.47 -13.46 13.78
C LEU A 124 -21.80 -12.70 13.70
N GLU A 125 -22.56 -12.65 14.79
CA GLU A 125 -23.79 -11.85 14.86
C GLU A 125 -23.51 -10.35 14.73
N ILE A 126 -22.49 -9.84 15.42
CA ILE A 126 -22.04 -8.45 15.29
C ILE A 126 -21.63 -8.16 13.84
N SER A 127 -20.84 -9.05 13.23
CA SER A 127 -20.43 -8.94 11.83
C SER A 127 -21.62 -8.89 10.86
N SER A 128 -22.62 -9.77 11.07
CA SER A 128 -23.86 -9.78 10.27
C SER A 128 -24.63 -8.46 10.41
N THR A 129 -24.74 -7.95 11.64
CA THR A 129 -25.41 -6.67 11.92
C THR A 129 -24.70 -5.51 11.21
N LEU A 130 -23.37 -5.48 11.21
CA LEU A 130 -22.60 -4.46 10.50
C LEU A 130 -22.82 -4.53 8.98
N ARG A 131 -22.90 -5.73 8.38
CA ARG A 131 -23.21 -5.88 6.95
C ARG A 131 -24.60 -5.35 6.61
N GLU A 132 -25.60 -5.61 7.44
CA GLU A 132 -26.95 -5.09 7.25
C GLU A 132 -27.01 -3.56 7.36
N ILE A 133 -26.29 -2.98 8.33
CA ILE A 133 -26.16 -1.51 8.42
C ILE A 133 -25.55 -0.98 7.12
N ARG A 134 -24.47 -1.58 6.61
CA ARG A 134 -23.85 -1.14 5.35
C ARG A 134 -24.81 -1.22 4.17
N ARG A 135 -25.56 -2.31 4.04
CA ARG A 135 -26.59 -2.48 3.01
C ARG A 135 -27.64 -1.38 3.07
N ARG A 136 -28.16 -1.08 4.26
CA ARG A 136 -29.16 -0.02 4.46
C ARG A 136 -28.64 1.37 4.06
N GLU A 137 -27.36 1.64 4.35
CA GLU A 137 -26.70 2.90 3.96
C GLU A 137 -26.22 2.91 2.49
N GLY A 138 -26.49 1.85 1.71
CA GLY A 138 -26.04 1.74 0.31
C GLY A 138 -24.53 1.57 0.15
N LEU A 139 -23.83 1.12 1.20
CA LEU A 139 -22.39 0.87 1.20
C LEU A 139 -22.08 -0.57 0.78
N PRO A 140 -20.93 -0.84 0.11
CA PRO A 140 -20.52 -2.20 -0.25
C PRO A 140 -20.36 -3.09 0.98
N GLU A 141 -20.97 -4.27 1.01
CA GLU A 141 -20.87 -5.19 2.16
C GLU A 141 -19.47 -5.78 2.31
N ASP A 142 -18.82 -6.08 1.18
CA ASP A 142 -17.44 -6.56 1.13
C ASP A 142 -16.48 -5.36 1.15
N VAL A 143 -15.63 -5.32 2.17
CA VAL A 143 -14.65 -4.25 2.38
C VAL A 143 -13.27 -4.86 2.17
N PRO A 144 -12.55 -4.50 1.11
CA PRO A 144 -11.26 -5.11 0.82
C PRO A 144 -10.21 -4.70 1.87
N ALA A 145 -9.34 -5.64 2.22
CA ALA A 145 -8.22 -5.45 3.15
C ALA A 145 -7.28 -4.30 2.71
N ILE A 146 -7.09 -4.15 1.40
CA ILE A 146 -6.39 -3.02 0.79
C ILE A 146 -7.38 -2.34 -0.16
N PRO A 147 -7.65 -1.03 0.00
CA PRO A 147 -8.59 -0.34 -0.89
C PRO A 147 -8.07 -0.34 -2.33
N PRO A 148 -8.96 -0.27 -3.33
CA PRO A 148 -8.53 -0.13 -4.71
C PRO A 148 -7.85 1.24 -4.91
N PRO A 149 -6.82 1.33 -5.77
CA PRO A 149 -6.22 2.61 -6.09
C PRO A 149 -7.25 3.53 -6.76
N PRO A 150 -7.22 4.85 -6.47
CA PRO A 150 -8.10 5.78 -7.15
C PRO A 150 -7.84 5.78 -8.67
N PRO A 151 -8.83 6.12 -9.50
CA PRO A 151 -8.66 6.13 -10.96
C PRO A 151 -7.50 7.05 -11.39
N GLY A 152 -6.69 6.62 -12.36
CA GLY A 152 -5.65 7.45 -12.99
C GLY A 152 -4.27 7.48 -12.30
N VAL A 153 -4.03 6.63 -11.29
CA VAL A 153 -2.75 6.59 -10.56
C VAL A 153 -1.57 6.08 -11.40
N ASP A 154 -1.81 5.29 -12.45
CA ASP A 154 -0.74 4.76 -13.31
C ASP A 154 -0.21 5.77 -14.36
N GLN A 155 -0.64 7.04 -14.30
CA GLN A 155 -0.17 8.05 -15.24
C GLN A 155 1.27 8.46 -14.90
N PRO A 156 2.25 8.29 -15.82
CA PRO A 156 3.61 8.75 -15.61
C PRO A 156 3.64 10.26 -15.38
N ARG A 157 4.40 10.74 -14.39
CA ARG A 157 4.73 12.18 -14.28
C ARG A 157 5.24 12.68 -15.63
N GLU A 158 4.58 13.69 -16.19
CA GLU A 158 5.07 14.37 -17.38
C GLU A 158 6.50 14.87 -17.14
N GLY A 159 7.40 14.60 -18.09
CA GLY A 159 8.80 15.00 -17.99
C GLY A 159 9.77 13.94 -17.44
N ARG A 160 9.33 12.75 -17.03
CA ARG A 160 10.26 11.61 -16.87
C ARG A 160 10.60 11.11 -18.28
N PRO A 161 11.84 11.29 -18.78
CA PRO A 161 12.21 10.70 -20.05
C PRO A 161 12.02 9.20 -19.89
N ARG A 162 11.17 8.58 -20.72
CA ARG A 162 11.17 7.13 -20.85
C ARG A 162 12.61 6.74 -21.09
N ARG A 163 13.18 5.91 -20.22
CA ARG A 163 14.48 5.28 -20.49
C ARG A 163 14.27 4.54 -21.79
N ARG A 164 14.72 5.14 -22.89
CA ARG A 164 14.66 4.57 -24.24
C ARG A 164 15.25 3.18 -24.13
N SER A 165 14.54 2.19 -24.66
CA SER A 165 15.03 0.82 -24.57
C SER A 165 16.40 0.74 -25.26
N LEU A 166 17.28 -0.15 -24.80
CA LEU A 166 18.58 -0.38 -25.46
C LEU A 166 18.39 -0.69 -26.96
N HIS A 167 17.25 -1.29 -27.31
CA HIS A 167 16.85 -1.56 -28.68
C HIS A 167 16.58 -0.27 -29.49
N GLU A 168 15.82 0.67 -28.93
CA GLU A 168 15.57 2.00 -29.54
C GLU A 168 16.83 2.88 -29.66
N ALA A 169 17.84 2.61 -28.83
CA ALA A 169 19.15 3.24 -28.94
C ALA A 169 20.01 2.59 -30.03
N ALA A 170 19.92 1.25 -30.16
CA ALA A 170 20.63 0.48 -31.17
C ALA A 170 20.07 0.70 -32.59
N GLU A 171 18.75 0.75 -32.77
CA GLU A 171 18.12 1.03 -34.07
C GLU A 171 18.52 2.40 -34.59
N ARG A 172 18.50 3.42 -33.74
CA ARG A 172 18.93 4.76 -34.15
C ARG A 172 20.44 4.82 -34.45
N ALA A 173 21.26 4.07 -33.72
CA ALA A 173 22.69 3.97 -34.04
C ALA A 173 22.94 3.25 -35.38
N ALA A 174 22.08 2.28 -35.74
CA ALA A 174 22.09 1.65 -37.05
C ALA A 174 21.64 2.63 -38.15
N ASP A 175 20.56 3.39 -37.93
CA ASP A 175 20.10 4.43 -38.87
C ASP A 175 21.16 5.51 -39.13
N TYR A 176 21.92 5.90 -38.11
CA TYR A 176 23.04 6.86 -38.26
C TYR A 176 24.23 6.29 -39.03
N LEU A 177 24.41 4.97 -39.07
CA LEU A 177 25.44 4.29 -39.87
C LEU A 177 24.98 4.03 -41.31
N GLU A 178 23.67 3.88 -41.54
CA GLU A 178 23.08 3.62 -42.86
C GLU A 178 22.72 4.90 -43.64
N GLY A 179 22.77 6.08 -43.02
CA GLY A 179 22.76 7.36 -43.72
C GLY A 179 21.46 7.68 -44.46
N ARG A 180 20.41 8.03 -43.70
CA ARG A 180 19.27 8.82 -44.18
C ARG A 180 19.03 10.03 -43.30
#